data_AF-A0AAV0WCY5-F1
#
_entry.id   AF-A0AAV0WCY5-F1
#
_cell.length_a   1.000
_cell.length_b   1.000
_cell.length_c   1.000
_cell.angle_alpha   90.00
_cell.angle_beta   90.00
_cell.angle_gamma   90.00
#
_symmetry.space_group_name_H-M   'P 1'
#
loop_
_entity.id
_entity.type
_entity.pdbx_description
1 polymer ?
#
loop_
_entity_poly.entity_id
_entity_poly.type
_entity_poly.pdbx_seq_one_letter_code
_entity_poly.pdbx_strand_id
1 'polypeptide(L)'
;MRCFLDHLITGDETWVHYSTPYNKRDSMTWKHPESPVPKKFKQTISSKKVMATVFWDAQGILLIEFLSKNETINADRYIETLKKLKEKIRFKRRGQLRSGNVKLLHDNATPHSAGKTKAWLEKYKWEVLEHPPYSPDLAPSDFFLFGPLKKHLGGTHFQNKEEVMNAVTEYFDGKCAAYFRDGIFKLLHRWEKCINLNGDYVEK
;
A
#
# COMPACT_ATOMS: atom_id res chain seq x y z
N MET A 1 -1.26 -24.52 -0.94
CA MET A 1 -1.37 -23.05 -1.18
C MET A 1 -1.52 -22.20 0.09
N ARG A 2 -2.37 -22.52 1.08
CA ARG A 2 -2.49 -21.69 2.31
C ARG A 2 -1.15 -21.41 3.01
N CYS A 3 -0.30 -22.43 3.15
CA CYS A 3 1.02 -22.32 3.78
C CYS A 3 1.96 -21.27 3.14
N PHE A 4 1.85 -20.99 1.83
CA PHE A 4 2.70 -19.98 1.18
C PHE A 4 2.26 -18.55 1.54
N LEU A 5 0.97 -18.27 1.45
CA LEU A 5 0.40 -16.94 1.70
C LEU A 5 0.46 -16.52 3.17
N ASP A 6 0.46 -17.48 4.09
CA ASP A 6 0.60 -17.21 5.53
C ASP A 6 1.96 -16.58 5.89
N HIS A 7 2.94 -16.70 4.99
CA HIS A 7 4.29 -16.17 5.13
C HIS A 7 4.57 -14.94 4.24
N LEU A 8 3.57 -14.54 3.44
CA LEU A 8 3.69 -13.43 2.51
C LEU A 8 3.49 -12.10 3.24
N ILE A 9 4.50 -11.25 3.13
CA ILE A 9 4.45 -9.85 3.51
C ILE A 9 4.57 -9.03 2.25
N THR A 10 3.70 -8.05 2.09
CA THR A 10 3.79 -7.08 1.00
C THR A 10 3.78 -5.67 1.54
N GLY A 11 4.44 -4.78 0.83
CA GLY A 11 4.42 -3.36 1.17
C GLY A 11 4.82 -2.50 0.01
N ASP A 12 4.36 -1.26 0.10
CA ASP A 12 4.50 -0.26 -0.94
C ASP A 12 4.28 1.14 -0.36
N GLU A 13 4.58 2.16 -1.15
CA GLU A 13 4.47 3.56 -0.81
C GLU A 13 3.30 4.25 -1.51
N THR A 14 2.54 5.04 -0.76
CA THR A 14 1.52 5.91 -1.33
C THR A 14 1.67 7.35 -0.86
N TRP A 15 1.42 8.29 -1.77
CA TRP A 15 1.19 9.69 -1.42
C TRP A 15 -0.23 9.87 -0.87
N VAL A 16 -0.32 10.55 0.27
CA VAL A 16 -1.58 11.00 0.88
C VAL A 16 -1.57 12.52 0.94
N HIS A 17 -2.60 13.14 0.38
CA HIS A 17 -2.70 14.59 0.29
C HIS A 17 -3.48 15.18 1.47
N TYR A 18 -3.14 16.40 1.86
CA TYR A 18 -3.85 17.14 2.92
C TYR A 18 -5.28 17.49 2.49
N SER A 19 -5.49 17.69 1.19
CA SER A 19 -6.81 17.92 0.63
C SER A 19 -6.94 17.10 -0.63
N THR A 20 -7.86 16.13 -0.62
CA THR A 20 -8.29 15.43 -1.82
C THR A 20 -9.70 15.90 -2.18
N PRO A 21 -9.91 16.52 -3.35
CA PRO A 21 -11.26 16.85 -3.79
C PRO A 21 -12.05 15.56 -4.05
N TYR A 22 -13.37 15.60 -3.88
CA TYR A 22 -14.24 14.50 -4.29
C TYR A 22 -14.03 14.18 -5.78
N ASN A 23 -14.08 12.89 -6.14
CA ASN A 23 -14.12 12.52 -7.54
C ASN A 23 -15.41 13.07 -8.17
N LYS A 24 -15.35 13.48 -9.44
CA LYS A 24 -16.53 13.99 -10.18
C LYS A 24 -17.72 13.04 -10.10
N ARG A 25 -17.48 11.73 -10.05
CA ARG A 25 -18.51 10.68 -9.94
C ARG A 25 -19.23 10.69 -8.58
N ASP A 26 -18.49 10.91 -7.49
CA ASP A 26 -19.04 10.95 -6.13
C ASP A 26 -19.80 12.26 -5.84
N SER A 27 -19.67 13.25 -6.73
CA SER A 27 -20.39 14.53 -6.65
C SER A 27 -21.48 14.69 -7.71
N MET A 28 -21.91 13.59 -8.33
CA MET A 28 -23.04 13.59 -9.26
C MET A 28 -24.35 13.72 -8.48
N THR A 29 -25.11 14.78 -8.77
CA THR A 29 -26.46 14.99 -8.23
C THR A 29 -27.47 14.84 -9.35
N TRP A 30 -28.53 14.07 -9.11
CA TRP A 30 -29.67 13.99 -10.02
C TRP A 30 -30.43 15.32 -10.01
N LYS A 31 -30.80 15.83 -11.19
CA LYS A 31 -31.49 17.11 -11.33
C LYS A 31 -32.36 17.14 -12.59
N HIS A 32 -33.40 17.98 -12.53
CA HIS A 32 -34.29 18.22 -13.66
C HIS A 32 -33.60 19.04 -14.76
N PRO A 33 -34.01 18.91 -16.04
CA PRO A 33 -33.37 19.56 -17.19
C PRO A 33 -33.31 21.09 -17.09
N GLU A 34 -34.28 21.70 -16.42
CA GLU A 34 -34.43 23.16 -16.29
C GLU A 34 -33.64 23.77 -15.12
N SER A 35 -33.00 22.94 -14.29
CA SER A 35 -32.25 23.44 -13.13
C SER A 35 -30.88 24.00 -13.53
N PRO A 36 -30.49 25.18 -13.01
CA PRO A 36 -29.19 25.79 -13.31
C PRO A 36 -28.03 24.85 -12.91
N VAL A 37 -26.97 24.86 -13.72
CA VAL A 37 -25.78 24.03 -13.45
C VAL A 37 -25.07 24.56 -12.20
N PRO A 38 -24.86 23.72 -11.15
CA PRO A 38 -24.06 24.12 -10.01
C PRO A 38 -22.66 24.53 -10.48
N LYS A 39 -22.28 25.79 -10.24
CA LYS A 39 -20.91 26.25 -10.47
C LYS A 39 -20.01 25.62 -9.40
N LYS A 40 -19.31 24.55 -9.76
CA LYS A 40 -18.30 23.93 -8.90
C LYS A 40 -16.99 24.68 -9.04
N PHE A 41 -16.45 25.19 -7.94
CA PHE A 41 -15.07 25.62 -7.91
C PHE A 41 -14.17 24.40 -8.08
N LYS A 42 -13.24 24.46 -9.04
CA LYS A 42 -12.24 23.42 -9.27
C LYS A 42 -11.30 23.39 -8.07
N GLN A 43 -11.55 22.50 -7.12
CA GLN A 43 -10.63 22.27 -6.02
C GLN A 43 -9.41 21.53 -6.57
N THR A 44 -8.25 22.16 -6.46
CA THR A 44 -6.95 21.55 -6.78
C THR A 44 -6.51 20.67 -5.62
N ILE A 45 -5.92 19.51 -5.95
CA ILE A 45 -5.25 18.67 -4.97
C ILE A 45 -4.18 19.51 -4.27
N SER A 46 -4.10 19.43 -2.94
CA SER A 46 -3.08 20.19 -2.20
C SER A 46 -1.68 19.78 -2.64
N SER A 47 -0.78 20.75 -2.81
CA SER A 47 0.66 20.52 -2.98
C SER A 47 1.28 19.85 -1.76
N LYS A 48 0.70 20.07 -0.57
CA LYS A 48 1.05 19.38 0.67
C LYS A 48 0.58 17.93 0.60
N LYS A 49 1.54 17.02 0.75
CA LYS A 49 1.33 15.57 0.78
C LYS A 49 2.36 14.92 1.69
N VAL A 50 1.99 13.77 2.24
CA VAL A 50 2.85 12.90 3.07
C VAL A 50 2.98 11.57 2.34
N MET A 51 4.18 11.01 2.28
CA MET A 51 4.38 9.65 1.79
C MET A 51 4.24 8.68 2.96
N ALA A 52 3.40 7.66 2.79
CA ALA A 52 3.23 6.57 3.74
C ALA A 52 3.78 5.28 3.11
N THR A 53 4.73 4.65 3.77
CA THR A 53 5.18 3.27 3.50
C THR A 53 4.34 2.33 4.36
N VAL A 54 3.64 1.39 3.74
CA VAL A 54 2.73 0.46 4.44
C VAL A 54 3.14 -0.97 4.15
N PHE A 55 3.43 -1.74 5.19
CA PHE A 55 3.66 -3.18 5.11
C PHE A 55 2.57 -3.95 5.85
N TRP A 56 2.10 -5.03 5.25
CA TRP A 56 0.99 -5.82 5.73
C TRP A 56 1.04 -7.27 5.24
N ASP A 57 0.28 -8.14 5.90
CA ASP A 57 0.12 -9.55 5.55
C ASP A 57 -1.37 -9.95 5.64
N ALA A 58 -1.66 -11.24 5.47
CA ALA A 58 -3.03 -11.76 5.52
C ALA A 58 -3.76 -11.58 6.86
N GLN A 59 -3.06 -11.16 7.92
CA GLN A 59 -3.66 -10.91 9.24
C GLN A 59 -3.82 -9.41 9.52
N GLY A 60 -3.07 -8.53 8.86
CA GLY A 60 -3.25 -7.09 8.93
C GLY A 60 -1.98 -6.27 8.77
N ILE A 61 -2.09 -4.98 9.10
CA ILE A 61 -0.98 -4.04 9.04
C ILE A 61 0.13 -4.44 10.02
N LEU A 62 1.35 -4.53 9.51
CA LEU A 62 2.56 -4.76 10.29
C LEU A 62 3.21 -3.43 10.67
N LEU A 63 3.40 -2.54 9.68
CA LEU A 63 4.06 -1.25 9.82
C LEU A 63 3.40 -0.20 8.92
N ILE A 64 3.17 0.99 9.46
CA ILE A 64 2.94 2.22 8.69
C ILE A 64 4.04 3.19 9.10
N GLU A 65 4.78 3.71 8.14
CA GLU A 65 5.81 4.71 8.37
C GLU A 65 5.59 5.91 7.46
N PHE A 66 5.62 7.12 8.02
CA PHE A 66 5.41 8.35 7.27
C PHE A 66 6.73 9.08 7.10
N LEU A 67 7.11 9.36 5.85
CA LEU A 67 8.33 10.12 5.58
C LEU A 67 8.23 11.54 6.13
N SER A 68 9.33 12.06 6.65
CA SER A 68 9.44 13.47 7.00
C SER A 68 9.38 14.33 5.74
N LYS A 69 9.00 15.59 5.89
CA LYS A 69 8.94 16.52 4.77
C LYS A 69 10.33 16.64 4.14
N ASN A 70 10.42 16.45 2.82
CA ASN A 70 11.64 16.49 2.00
C ASN A 70 12.64 15.33 2.21
N GLU A 71 12.27 14.27 2.92
CA GLU A 71 13.06 13.03 2.87
C GLU A 71 12.84 12.32 1.53
N THR A 72 13.89 11.69 1.01
CA THR A 72 13.81 10.78 -0.14
C THR A 72 14.06 9.37 0.36
N ILE A 73 13.25 8.40 -0.10
CA ILE A 73 13.55 6.99 0.16
C ILE A 73 14.78 6.63 -0.67
N ASN A 74 15.93 6.61 -0.02
CA ASN A 74 17.12 5.97 -0.53
C ASN A 74 17.23 4.58 0.10
N ALA A 75 18.20 3.79 -0.36
CA ALA A 75 18.37 2.42 0.13
C ALA A 75 18.75 2.34 1.62
N ASP A 76 19.45 3.33 2.21
CA ASP A 76 19.72 3.32 3.66
C ASP A 76 18.44 3.52 4.46
N ARG A 77 17.62 4.47 4.03
CA ARG A 77 16.33 4.75 4.67
C ARG A 77 15.41 3.53 4.58
N TYR A 78 15.39 2.87 3.42
CA TYR A 78 14.61 1.66 3.22
C TYR A 78 15.10 0.51 4.13
N ILE A 79 16.42 0.33 4.28
CA ILE A 79 16.98 -0.64 5.23
C ILE A 79 16.54 -0.33 6.68
N GLU A 80 16.51 0.94 7.09
CA GLU A 80 15.98 1.31 8.42
C GLU A 80 14.50 0.95 8.58
N THR A 81 13.70 1.14 7.53
CA THR A 81 12.30 0.70 7.51
C THR A 81 12.19 -0.83 7.61
N LEU A 82 13.02 -1.59 6.90
CA LEU A 82 13.07 -3.05 6.99
C LEU A 82 13.49 -3.55 8.40
N LYS A 83 14.43 -2.85 9.07
CA LYS A 83 14.78 -3.13 10.46
C LYS A 83 13.57 -2.96 11.39
N LYS A 84 12.83 -1.85 11.26
CA LYS A 84 11.60 -1.62 12.04
C LYS A 84 10.54 -2.68 11.73
N LEU A 85 10.35 -3.01 10.46
CA LEU A 85 9.41 -4.04 10.01
C LEU A 85 9.74 -5.39 10.64
N LYS A 86 11.01 -5.80 10.64
CA LYS A 86 11.47 -7.04 11.27
C LYS A 86 11.13 -7.10 12.76
N GLU A 87 11.32 -6.00 13.49
CA GLU A 87 10.94 -5.91 14.90
C GLU A 87 9.42 -6.03 15.10
N LYS A 88 8.62 -5.38 14.22
CA LYS A 88 7.15 -5.49 14.25
C LYS A 88 6.68 -6.90 13.91
N ILE A 89 7.30 -7.59 12.96
CA ILE A 89 7.02 -9.00 12.64
C ILE A 89 7.28 -9.88 13.87
N ARG A 90 8.44 -9.70 14.53
CA ARG A 90 8.79 -10.47 15.73
C ARG A 90 7.74 -10.33 16.84
N PHE A 91 7.17 -9.14 17.00
CA PHE A 91 6.16 -8.85 18.01
C PHE A 91 4.76 -9.33 17.58
N LYS A 92 4.28 -8.93 16.40
CA LYS A 92 2.90 -9.15 15.94
C LYS A 92 2.63 -10.56 15.40
N ARG A 93 3.67 -11.31 15.02
CA ARG A 93 3.58 -12.64 14.36
C ARG A 93 4.46 -13.68 15.05
N ARG A 94 4.60 -13.56 16.37
CA ARG A 94 5.43 -14.44 17.20
C ARG A 94 5.04 -15.91 16.95
N GLY A 95 6.02 -16.72 16.55
CA GLY A 95 5.84 -18.14 16.28
C GLY A 95 5.40 -18.50 14.86
N GLN A 96 4.86 -17.55 14.09
CA GLN A 96 4.39 -17.76 12.70
C GLN A 96 5.46 -17.33 11.68
N LEU A 97 6.03 -16.13 11.85
CA LEU A 97 7.07 -15.59 10.97
C LEU A 97 8.42 -15.63 11.70
N ARG A 98 9.13 -16.76 11.63
CA ARG A 98 10.53 -16.85 12.09
C ARG A 98 11.48 -16.26 11.03
N SER A 99 12.61 -15.69 11.46
CA SER A 99 13.66 -15.27 10.51
C SER A 99 14.10 -16.48 9.69
N GLY A 100 13.90 -16.44 8.36
CA GLY A 100 14.09 -17.57 7.45
C GLY A 100 12.87 -18.00 6.65
N ASN A 101 11.66 -17.63 7.07
CA ASN A 101 10.42 -18.00 6.38
C ASN A 101 9.65 -16.79 5.84
N VAL A 102 10.20 -15.58 5.88
CA VAL A 102 9.51 -14.39 5.38
C VAL A 102 9.62 -14.36 3.86
N LYS A 103 8.48 -14.24 3.18
CA LYS A 103 8.40 -13.97 1.75
C LYS A 103 7.99 -12.52 1.56
N LEU A 104 8.87 -11.70 0.99
CA LEU A 104 8.64 -10.27 0.77
C LEU A 104 8.23 -10.03 -0.68
N LEU A 105 7.09 -9.38 -0.88
CA LEU A 105 6.66 -8.85 -2.17
C LEU A 105 6.67 -7.32 -2.14
N HIS A 106 7.57 -6.74 -2.89
CA HIS A 106 7.72 -5.30 -3.12
C HIS A 106 8.12 -5.05 -4.57
N ASP A 107 7.97 -3.81 -5.04
CA ASP A 107 8.32 -3.44 -6.40
C ASP A 107 9.85 -3.35 -6.61
N ASN A 108 10.26 -3.15 -7.85
CA ASN A 108 11.67 -3.07 -8.24
C ASN A 108 12.28 -1.67 -8.12
N ALA A 109 11.69 -0.77 -7.33
CA ALA A 109 12.22 0.58 -7.16
C ALA A 109 13.72 0.58 -6.81
N THR A 110 14.46 1.59 -7.24
CA THR A 110 15.93 1.65 -7.05
C THR A 110 16.38 1.41 -5.61
N PRO A 111 15.70 1.94 -4.56
CA PRO A 111 16.05 1.64 -3.17
C PRO A 111 15.87 0.16 -2.79
N HIS A 112 14.90 -0.51 -3.40
CA HIS A 112 14.51 -1.90 -3.13
C HIS A 112 15.48 -2.87 -3.80
N SER A 113 15.92 -2.55 -5.02
CA SER A 113 16.83 -3.38 -5.82
C SER A 113 18.32 -3.09 -5.57
N ALA A 114 18.66 -2.07 -4.75
CA ALA A 114 20.03 -1.72 -4.40
C ALA A 114 20.80 -2.88 -3.75
N GLY A 115 22.09 -3.00 -4.06
CA GLY A 115 22.93 -4.10 -3.55
C GLY A 115 22.96 -4.22 -2.02
N LYS A 116 23.00 -3.09 -1.30
CA LYS A 116 22.94 -3.09 0.18
C LYS A 116 21.60 -3.57 0.73
N THR A 117 20.49 -3.28 0.06
CA THR A 117 19.16 -3.76 0.44
C THR A 117 19.08 -5.27 0.24
N LYS A 118 19.54 -5.77 -0.92
CA LYS A 118 19.63 -7.21 -1.20
C LYS A 118 20.49 -7.95 -0.18
N ALA A 119 21.67 -7.42 0.12
CA ALA A 119 22.57 -8.01 1.12
C ALA A 119 21.94 -8.05 2.53
N TRP A 120 21.16 -7.03 2.90
CA TRP A 120 20.43 -7.03 4.17
C TRP A 120 19.34 -8.10 4.19
N LEU A 121 18.56 -8.23 3.11
CA LEU A 121 17.49 -9.23 2.99
C LEU A 121 18.05 -10.66 3.03
N GLU A 122 19.16 -10.90 2.34
CA GLU A 122 19.88 -12.18 2.34
C GLU A 122 20.42 -12.52 3.75
N LYS A 123 21.05 -11.55 4.43
CA LYS A 123 21.54 -11.72 5.81
C LYS A 123 20.45 -12.18 6.77
N TYR A 124 19.21 -11.74 6.59
CA TYR A 124 18.07 -12.13 7.43
C TYR A 124 17.23 -13.27 6.84
N LYS A 125 17.68 -13.86 5.73
CA LYS A 125 17.03 -14.98 5.04
C LYS A 125 15.57 -14.65 4.69
N TRP A 126 15.35 -13.45 4.17
CA TRP A 126 14.06 -13.08 3.58
C TRP A 126 14.09 -13.42 2.11
N GLU A 127 13.11 -14.21 1.68
CA GLU A 127 12.92 -14.54 0.27
C GLU A 127 12.19 -13.38 -0.40
N VAL A 128 12.83 -12.73 -1.36
CA VAL A 128 12.19 -11.70 -2.17
C VAL A 128 11.49 -12.38 -3.34
N LEU A 129 10.18 -12.18 -3.45
CA LEU A 129 9.43 -12.67 -4.60
C LEU A 129 9.72 -11.81 -5.81
N GLU A 130 9.87 -12.45 -6.97
CA GLU A 130 10.03 -11.74 -8.23
C GLU A 130 8.76 -10.92 -8.53
N HIS A 131 8.95 -9.63 -8.78
CA HIS A 131 7.90 -8.73 -9.22
C HIS A 131 8.24 -8.23 -10.63
N PRO A 132 7.36 -8.42 -11.63
CA PRO A 132 7.62 -7.91 -12.96
C PRO A 132 7.60 -6.37 -12.99
N PRO A 133 8.43 -5.71 -13.81
CA PRO A 133 8.38 -4.27 -13.99
C PRO A 133 6.99 -3.79 -14.39
N TYR A 134 6.61 -2.58 -13.97
CA TYR A 134 5.36 -1.90 -14.36
C TYR A 134 4.07 -2.71 -14.14
N SER A 135 4.03 -3.54 -13.10
CA SER A 135 2.91 -4.46 -12.84
C SER A 135 2.15 -4.15 -11.54
N PRO A 136 1.57 -2.95 -11.39
CA PRO A 136 0.81 -2.57 -10.19
C PRO A 136 -0.46 -3.42 -10.00
N ASP A 137 -0.95 -4.05 -11.06
CA ASP A 137 -2.05 -5.03 -11.03
C ASP A 137 -1.65 -6.35 -10.35
N LEU A 138 -0.35 -6.58 -10.10
CA LEU A 138 0.20 -7.69 -9.32
C LEU A 138 0.74 -7.25 -7.95
N ALA A 139 0.62 -5.97 -7.59
CA ALA A 139 0.98 -5.43 -6.29
C ALA A 139 -0.27 -5.29 -5.40
N PRO A 140 -0.44 -6.09 -4.32
CA PRO A 140 -1.62 -6.03 -3.46
C PRO A 140 -1.89 -4.65 -2.87
N SER A 141 -0.84 -3.91 -2.53
CA SER A 141 -0.98 -2.55 -2.01
C SER A 141 -1.67 -1.62 -3.02
N ASP A 142 -1.28 -1.71 -4.30
CA ASP A 142 -1.83 -0.88 -5.38
C ASP A 142 -3.26 -1.29 -5.79
N PHE A 143 -3.48 -2.57 -6.10
CA PHE A 143 -4.76 -2.99 -6.66
C PHE A 143 -5.86 -3.12 -5.59
N PHE A 144 -5.49 -3.35 -4.32
CA PHE A 144 -6.45 -3.64 -3.24
C PHE A 144 -6.42 -2.62 -2.10
N LEU A 145 -5.25 -2.24 -1.59
CA LEU A 145 -5.17 -1.48 -0.33
C LEU A 145 -5.40 0.03 -0.52
N PHE A 146 -4.70 0.65 -1.47
CA PHE A 146 -4.63 2.12 -1.56
C PHE A 146 -5.82 2.76 -2.25
N GLY A 147 -6.50 2.07 -3.16
CA GLY A 147 -7.73 2.57 -3.79
C GLY A 147 -8.83 2.89 -2.76
N PRO A 148 -9.23 1.91 -1.93
CA PRO A 148 -10.19 2.11 -0.85
C PRO A 148 -9.76 3.15 0.19
N LEU A 149 -8.47 3.21 0.55
CA LEU A 149 -7.92 4.24 1.43
C LEU A 149 -8.15 5.64 0.84
N LYS A 150 -7.72 5.86 -0.42
CA LYS A 150 -7.87 7.15 -1.10
C LYS A 150 -9.33 7.56 -1.25
N LYS A 151 -10.23 6.61 -1.45
CA LYS A 151 -11.68 6.86 -1.48
C LYS A 151 -12.20 7.32 -0.11
N HIS A 152 -11.75 6.69 0.97
CA HIS A 152 -12.14 7.06 2.33
C HIS A 152 -11.66 8.44 2.74
N LEU A 153 -10.43 8.80 2.36
CA LEU A 153 -9.87 10.14 2.62
C LEU A 153 -10.41 11.22 1.66
N GLY A 154 -11.14 10.80 0.62
CA GLY A 154 -11.71 11.67 -0.41
C GLY A 154 -12.68 12.69 0.18
N GLY A 155 -12.50 13.96 -0.16
CA GLY A 155 -13.36 15.05 0.30
C GLY A 155 -12.98 15.62 1.67
N THR A 156 -12.00 15.02 2.35
CA THR A 156 -11.51 15.50 3.65
C THR A 156 -10.42 16.55 3.46
N HIS A 157 -10.41 17.53 4.36
CA HIS A 157 -9.38 18.57 4.45
C HIS A 157 -8.67 18.47 5.80
N PHE A 158 -7.38 18.17 5.77
CA PHE A 158 -6.51 18.04 6.93
C PHE A 158 -5.70 19.31 7.14
N GLN A 159 -5.65 19.80 8.38
CA GLN A 159 -4.94 21.02 8.75
C GLN A 159 -3.44 20.80 8.85
N ASN A 160 -3.02 19.61 9.31
CA ASN A 160 -1.63 19.31 9.64
C ASN A 160 -1.25 17.86 9.29
N LYS A 161 0.05 17.54 9.42
CA LYS A 161 0.59 16.21 9.10
C LYS A 161 0.02 15.13 10.02
N GLU A 162 -0.18 15.45 11.29
CA GLU A 162 -0.63 14.51 12.31
C GLU A 162 -2.06 14.03 12.03
N GLU A 163 -2.96 14.93 11.63
CA GLU A 163 -4.32 14.55 11.21
C GLU A 163 -4.31 13.58 10.03
N VAL A 164 -3.44 13.80 9.03
CA VAL A 164 -3.28 12.86 7.90
C VAL A 164 -2.80 11.49 8.39
N MET A 165 -1.80 11.48 9.29
CA MET A 165 -1.23 10.26 9.85
C MET A 165 -2.26 9.47 10.66
N ASN A 166 -3.04 10.17 11.49
CA ASN A 166 -4.08 9.58 12.33
C ASN A 166 -5.19 9.01 11.45
N ALA A 167 -5.68 9.75 10.46
CA ALA A 167 -6.74 9.27 9.57
C ALA A 167 -6.33 8.00 8.79
N VAL A 168 -5.08 7.92 8.32
CA VAL A 168 -4.55 6.72 7.66
C VAL A 168 -4.45 5.55 8.65
N THR A 169 -3.99 5.81 9.87
CA THR A 169 -3.83 4.78 10.91
C THR A 169 -5.19 4.23 11.35
N GLU A 170 -6.13 5.10 11.71
CA GLU A 170 -7.49 4.77 12.10
C GLU A 170 -8.24 3.99 11.01
N TYR A 171 -8.08 4.39 9.74
CA TYR A 171 -8.68 3.67 8.62
C TYR A 171 -8.27 2.20 8.59
N PHE A 172 -6.99 1.91 8.80
CA PHE A 172 -6.47 0.55 8.77
C PHE A 172 -6.73 -0.22 10.06
N ASP A 173 -6.68 0.44 11.22
CA ASP A 173 -7.03 -0.16 12.51
C ASP A 173 -8.50 -0.59 12.55
N GLY A 174 -9.36 0.10 11.80
CA GLY A 174 -10.77 -0.29 11.60
C GLY A 174 -10.99 -1.50 10.67
N LYS A 175 -9.95 -2.10 10.08
CA LYS A 175 -10.08 -3.28 9.21
C LYS A 175 -9.80 -4.58 9.97
N CYS A 176 -10.66 -5.57 9.77
CA CYS A 176 -10.46 -6.90 10.36
C CYS A 176 -9.50 -7.76 9.51
N ALA A 177 -8.95 -8.83 10.10
CA ALA A 177 -8.05 -9.75 9.39
C ALA A 177 -8.65 -10.35 8.11
N ALA A 178 -9.97 -10.53 8.05
CA ALA A 178 -10.64 -11.06 6.85
C ALA A 178 -10.49 -10.12 5.64
N TYR A 179 -10.46 -8.80 5.86
CA TYR A 179 -10.21 -7.81 4.81
C TYR A 179 -8.84 -8.00 4.17
N PHE A 180 -7.79 -8.09 5.00
CA PHE A 180 -6.42 -8.26 4.50
C PHE A 180 -6.22 -9.62 3.85
N ARG A 181 -6.79 -10.67 4.46
CA ARG A 181 -6.78 -12.01 3.90
C ARG A 181 -7.35 -12.03 2.47
N ASP A 182 -8.49 -11.39 2.24
CA ASP A 182 -9.11 -11.29 0.91
C ASP A 182 -8.15 -10.64 -0.11
N GLY A 183 -7.49 -9.54 0.26
CA GLY A 183 -6.49 -8.88 -0.59
C GLY A 183 -5.33 -9.80 -0.98
N ILE A 184 -4.79 -10.56 -0.02
CA ILE A 184 -3.72 -11.53 -0.27
C ILE A 184 -4.20 -12.71 -1.15
N PHE A 185 -5.43 -13.21 -0.96
CA PHE A 185 -5.96 -14.29 -1.80
C PHE A 185 -6.28 -13.84 -3.23
N LYS A 186 -6.67 -12.58 -3.43
CA LYS A 186 -6.87 -11.99 -4.76
C LYS A 186 -5.58 -11.96 -5.58
N LEU A 187 -4.42 -11.91 -4.94
CA LEU A 187 -3.13 -12.00 -5.63
C LEU A 187 -2.97 -13.33 -6.39
N LEU A 188 -3.38 -14.47 -5.80
CA LEU A 188 -3.29 -15.77 -6.47
C LEU A 188 -4.10 -15.80 -7.77
N HIS A 189 -5.34 -15.31 -7.71
CA HIS A 189 -6.22 -15.24 -8.88
C HIS A 189 -5.63 -14.32 -9.95
N ARG A 190 -4.96 -13.24 -9.55
CA ARG A 190 -4.28 -12.31 -10.46
C ARG A 190 -3.06 -12.94 -11.11
N TRP A 191 -2.24 -13.69 -10.38
CA TRP A 191 -1.13 -14.45 -10.98
C TRP A 191 -1.62 -15.46 -12.01
N GLU A 192 -2.65 -16.23 -11.67
CA GLU A 192 -3.24 -17.20 -12.61
C GLU A 192 -3.77 -16.52 -13.87
N LYS A 193 -4.49 -15.39 -13.71
CA LYS A 193 -4.99 -14.61 -14.84
C LYS A 193 -3.85 -14.02 -15.69
N CYS A 194 -2.78 -13.51 -15.07
CA CYS A 194 -1.60 -13.00 -15.76
C CYS A 194 -0.92 -14.09 -16.61
N ILE A 195 -0.77 -15.30 -16.05
CA ILE A 195 -0.23 -16.46 -16.78
C ILE A 195 -1.13 -16.81 -17.97
N ASN A 196 -2.45 -16.87 -17.76
CA ASN A 196 -3.42 -17.18 -18.83
C ASN A 196 -3.47 -16.11 -19.93
N LEU A 197 -3.08 -14.88 -19.60
CA LEU A 197 -2.96 -13.76 -20.53
C LEU A 197 -1.55 -13.63 -21.12
N ASN A 198 -0.67 -14.62 -20.96
CA ASN A 198 0.71 -14.61 -21.43
C ASN A 198 1.50 -13.36 -21.01
N GLY A 199 1.22 -12.83 -19.81
CA GLY A 199 1.88 -11.65 -19.26
C GLY A 199 1.20 -10.31 -19.58
N ASP A 200 0.05 -10.30 -20.28
CA ASP A 200 -0.74 -9.07 -20.46
C ASP A 200 -1.40 -8.60 -19.14
N TYR A 201 -1.76 -7.32 -19.11
CA TYR A 201 -2.34 -6.65 -17.94
C TYR A 201 -3.63 -7.32 -17.46
N VAL A 202 -3.72 -7.50 -16.14
CA VAL A 202 -4.91 -8.05 -15.51
C VAL A 202 -5.91 -6.93 -15.23
N GLU A 203 -6.98 -6.87 -16.03
CA GLU A 203 -8.08 -5.90 -15.83
C GLU A 203 -8.66 -5.95 -14.40
N LYS A 204 -9.10 -4.77 -13.93
CA LYS A 204 -9.65 -4.52 -12.59
C LYS A 204 -11.05 -5.06 -12.39
#